data_AF-A0AAV7ELM9-F1
#
_entry.id   AF-A0AAV7ELM9-F1
#
_cell.length_a   1.000
_cell.length_b   1.000
_cell.length_c   1.000
_cell.angle_alpha   90.00
_cell.angle_beta   90.00
_cell.angle_gamma   90.00
#
_symmetry.space_group_name_H-M   'P 1'
#
loop_
_entity.id
_entity.type
_entity.pdbx_description
1 polymer ?
#
loop_
_entity_poly.entity_id
_entity_poly.type
_entity_poly.pdbx_seq_one_letter_code
_entity_poly.pdbx_strand_id
1 'polypeptide(L)'
;MALSFEDKTLIEILDENCRIDLNKYVDSVRSPQSGAVATFAGTTRDTFDGKVVVELRYEAYVPMAVRRLKSICSSARSTWNLDSIAVAHRLGPVPVGDSSVFVAVSAVHRSDALDACKYIIDELKASVPIWKKEVYENGEVWKENCEFLERMGPSPSPSPSKGCCRSKVRVAEIDGPDHMESPEAETLDKGQNGKSVVDVARK
;
A
#
# COMPACT_ATOMS: atom_id res chain seq x y z
N MET A 1 15.77 -8.30 33.73
CA MET A 1 14.46 -7.98 33.14
C MET A 1 14.72 -6.93 32.07
N ALA A 2 14.85 -7.35 30.81
CA ALA A 2 15.21 -6.45 29.73
C ALA A 2 14.07 -5.44 29.56
N LEU A 3 14.39 -4.15 29.74
CA LEU A 3 13.47 -3.05 29.49
C LEU A 3 12.99 -3.18 28.05
N SER A 4 11.67 -3.21 27.87
CA SER A 4 11.02 -3.20 26.56
C SER A 4 11.64 -2.09 25.72
N PHE A 5 12.25 -2.45 24.59
CA PHE A 5 12.55 -1.53 23.51
C PHE A 5 11.21 -0.91 23.10
N GLU A 6 10.91 0.29 23.60
CA GLU A 6 9.95 1.14 22.92
C GLU A 6 10.51 1.33 21.51
N ASP A 7 9.76 0.92 20.48
CA ASP A 7 10.18 1.07 19.10
C ASP A 7 10.44 2.56 18.83
N LYS A 8 11.70 3.02 18.90
CA LYS A 8 12.13 4.40 18.66
C LYS A 8 11.97 4.75 17.18
N THR A 9 10.73 4.83 16.75
CA THR A 9 10.32 4.98 15.35
C THR A 9 9.39 6.18 15.26
N LEU A 10 9.90 7.27 14.70
CA LEU A 10 9.14 8.48 14.41
C LEU A 10 8.65 8.43 12.96
N ILE A 11 7.33 8.46 12.75
CA ILE A 11 6.74 8.53 11.41
C ILE A 11 5.81 9.73 11.36
N GLU A 12 6.07 10.64 10.43
CA GLU A 12 5.25 11.83 10.22
C GLU A 12 4.85 11.97 8.74
N ILE A 13 3.55 12.12 8.50
CA ILE A 13 3.01 12.55 7.21
C ILE A 13 2.58 14.00 7.40
N LEU A 14 3.36 14.91 6.84
CA LEU A 14 3.18 16.35 6.99
C LEU A 14 2.17 16.89 5.96
N ASP A 15 1.44 17.92 6.34
CA ASP A 15 0.61 18.69 5.41
C ASP A 15 1.45 19.61 4.51
N GLU A 16 0.78 20.31 3.60
CA GLU A 16 1.39 21.18 2.61
C GLU A 16 2.08 22.43 3.18
N ASN A 17 1.69 22.88 4.38
CA ASN A 17 2.24 24.08 5.01
C ASN A 17 3.50 23.77 5.83
N CYS A 18 3.77 22.49 6.09
CA CYS A 18 4.88 22.03 6.91
C CYS A 18 6.05 21.56 6.04
N ARG A 19 7.07 22.40 5.92
CA ARG A 19 8.37 21.99 5.36
C ARG A 19 9.04 20.97 6.29
N ILE A 20 9.76 20.02 5.70
CA ILE A 20 10.55 19.03 6.46
C ILE A 20 11.76 19.74 7.07
N ASP A 21 11.79 19.84 8.40
CA ASP A 21 12.99 20.24 9.14
C ASP A 21 13.91 19.03 9.30
N LEU A 22 14.96 18.97 8.48
CA LEU A 22 15.91 17.85 8.48
C LEU A 22 16.59 17.65 9.85
N ASN A 23 16.90 18.75 10.56
CA ASN A 23 17.60 18.67 11.85
C ASN A 23 16.72 18.03 12.92
N LYS A 24 15.41 18.34 12.95
CA LYS A 24 14.44 17.69 13.85
C LYS A 24 14.55 16.16 13.78
N TYR A 25 14.58 15.60 12.57
CA TYR A 25 14.62 14.15 12.37
C TYR A 25 16.00 13.56 12.65
N VAL A 26 17.08 14.25 12.26
CA VAL A 26 18.45 13.84 12.60
C VAL A 26 18.64 13.78 14.12
N ASP A 27 18.19 14.79 14.84
CA ASP A 27 18.30 14.85 16.30
C ASP A 27 17.42 13.79 16.98
N SER A 28 16.24 13.48 16.42
CA SER A 28 15.36 12.43 16.95
C SER A 28 15.97 11.02 16.94
N VAL A 29 16.93 10.75 16.03
CA VAL A 29 17.59 9.44 15.93
C VAL A 29 18.96 9.40 16.59
N ARG A 30 19.50 10.53 17.04
CA ARG A 30 20.78 10.57 17.75
C ARG A 30 20.66 9.87 19.10
N SER A 31 21.72 9.15 19.46
CA SER A 31 21.77 8.40 20.70
C SER A 31 23.23 8.15 21.10
N PRO A 32 23.57 8.16 22.40
CA PRO A 32 24.91 7.82 22.88
C PRO A 32 25.37 6.41 22.50
N GLN A 33 24.44 5.51 22.15
CA GLN A 33 24.73 4.13 21.76
C GLN A 33 24.96 3.96 20.25
N SER A 34 24.66 4.99 19.46
CA SER A 34 24.74 4.95 18.00
C SER A 34 26.03 5.61 17.50
N GLY A 35 26.87 4.84 16.81
CA GLY A 35 28.10 5.33 16.19
C GLY A 35 27.92 5.90 14.78
N ALA A 36 26.74 5.71 14.19
CA ALA A 36 26.42 6.19 12.86
C ALA A 36 24.96 6.66 12.73
N VAL A 37 24.77 7.71 11.94
CA VAL A 37 23.45 8.16 11.45
C VAL A 37 23.55 8.25 9.93
N ALA A 38 22.67 7.53 9.23
CA ALA A 38 22.50 7.62 7.79
C ALA A 38 21.20 8.37 7.49
N THR A 39 21.22 9.19 6.45
CA THR A 39 20.04 9.97 6.05
C THR A 39 19.83 9.92 4.54
N PHE A 40 18.57 10.09 4.13
CA PHE A 40 18.17 10.27 2.75
C PHE A 40 17.16 11.42 2.67
N ALA A 41 17.39 12.35 1.75
CA ALA A 41 16.46 13.43 1.43
C ALA A 41 16.07 13.35 -0.05
N GLY A 42 14.78 13.15 -0.32
CA GLY A 42 14.23 13.19 -1.67
C GLY A 42 13.87 14.62 -2.06
N THR A 43 14.73 15.28 -2.82
CA THR A 43 14.57 16.69 -3.21
C THR A 43 13.95 16.82 -4.60
N THR A 44 12.98 17.74 -4.75
CA THR A 44 12.38 18.06 -6.05
C THR A 44 13.43 18.69 -6.97
N ARG A 45 13.61 18.12 -8.15
CA ARG A 45 14.49 18.64 -9.20
C ARG A 45 13.73 19.58 -10.13
N ASP A 46 14.45 20.49 -10.75
CA ASP A 46 13.93 21.46 -11.73
C ASP A 46 13.63 20.88 -13.11
N THR A 47 14.05 19.63 -13.36
CA THR A 47 13.99 19.01 -14.68
C THR A 47 13.59 17.54 -14.62
N PHE A 48 12.70 17.15 -15.55
CA PHE A 48 12.30 15.76 -15.78
C PHE A 48 12.03 15.54 -17.27
N ASP A 49 12.67 14.53 -17.88
CA ASP A 49 12.56 14.22 -19.33
C ASP A 49 12.68 15.44 -20.26
N GLY A 50 13.60 16.37 -19.93
CA GLY A 50 13.84 17.59 -20.70
C GLY A 50 12.80 18.70 -20.51
N LYS A 51 11.82 18.53 -19.62
CA LYS A 51 10.82 19.56 -19.26
C LYS A 51 11.18 20.24 -17.95
N VAL A 52 10.87 21.54 -17.86
CA VAL A 52 11.04 22.35 -16.65
C VAL A 52 9.90 22.04 -15.67
N VAL A 53 10.26 21.51 -14.51
CA VAL A 53 9.35 21.20 -13.40
C VAL A 53 9.31 22.40 -12.46
N VAL A 54 8.11 22.83 -12.08
CA VAL A 54 7.88 23.93 -11.14
C VAL A 54 7.74 23.39 -9.72
N GLU A 55 6.98 22.30 -9.56
CA GLU A 55 6.76 21.63 -8.29
C GLU A 55 6.33 20.17 -8.49
N LEU A 56 6.44 19.39 -7.42
CA LEU A 56 5.78 18.09 -7.30
C LEU A 56 4.61 18.22 -6.34
N ARG A 57 3.46 17.62 -6.69
CA ARG A 57 2.33 17.49 -5.75
C ARG A 57 2.18 16.06 -5.29
N TYR A 58 1.98 15.88 -3.99
CA TYR A 58 1.85 14.56 -3.38
C TYR A 58 0.48 14.37 -2.72
N GLU A 59 -0.14 13.23 -3.00
CA GLU A 59 -1.38 12.81 -2.35
C GLU A 59 -1.18 11.42 -1.74
N ALA A 60 -1.88 11.14 -0.64
CA ALA A 60 -1.72 9.86 0.06
C ALA A 60 -2.99 9.40 0.76
N TYR A 61 -3.18 8.08 0.81
CA TYR A 61 -4.12 7.49 1.76
C TYR A 61 -3.44 7.34 3.13
N VAL A 62 -3.44 8.43 3.91
CA VAL A 62 -2.60 8.60 5.12
C VAL A 62 -2.67 7.43 6.11
N PRO A 63 -3.85 6.92 6.52
CA PRO A 63 -3.92 5.80 7.47
C PRO A 63 -3.20 4.54 6.97
N MET A 64 -3.30 4.24 5.67
CA MET A 64 -2.62 3.09 5.07
C MET A 64 -1.13 3.36 4.87
N ALA A 65 -0.76 4.59 4.49
CA ALA A 65 0.64 4.99 4.35
C ALA A 65 1.41 4.82 5.66
N VAL A 66 0.87 5.34 6.77
CA VAL A 66 1.45 5.19 8.11
C VAL A 66 1.57 3.72 8.51
N ARG A 67 0.53 2.90 8.24
CA ARG A 67 0.57 1.46 8.54
C ARG A 67 1.67 0.74 7.76
N ARG A 68 1.83 1.05 6.47
CA ARG A 68 2.89 0.47 5.62
C ARG A 68 4.27 0.90 6.08
N LEU A 69 4.48 2.19 6.37
CA LEU A 69 5.74 2.70 6.90
C LEU A 69 6.14 2.03 8.22
N LYS A 70 5.18 1.83 9.13
CA LYS A 70 5.42 1.06 10.37
C LYS A 70 5.91 -0.35 10.06
N SER A 71 5.24 -1.04 9.15
CA SER A 71 5.64 -2.39 8.73
C SER A 71 7.05 -2.43 8.13
N ILE A 72 7.41 -1.45 7.29
CA ILE A 72 8.74 -1.33 6.69
C ILE A 72 9.80 -1.11 7.78
N CYS A 73 9.54 -0.22 8.74
CA CYS A 73 10.45 0.04 9.86
C CYS A 73 10.63 -1.21 10.73
N SER A 74 9.56 -1.96 11.01
CA SER A 74 9.63 -3.23 11.73
C SER A 74 10.46 -4.27 10.98
N SER A 75 10.29 -4.39 9.65
CA SER A 75 11.10 -5.26 8.82
C SER A 75 12.58 -4.86 8.85
N ALA A 76 12.89 -3.57 8.74
CA ALA A 76 14.27 -3.08 8.82
C ALA A 76 14.91 -3.44 10.17
N ARG A 77 14.19 -3.27 11.29
CA ARG A 77 14.66 -3.67 12.62
C ARG A 77 14.86 -5.17 12.79
N SER A 78 14.15 -6.00 12.01
CA SER A 78 14.33 -7.45 12.02
C SER A 78 15.59 -7.90 11.27
N THR A 79 16.11 -7.07 10.36
CA THR A 79 17.27 -7.38 9.52
C THR A 79 18.55 -6.74 10.03
N TRP A 80 18.49 -5.50 10.53
CA TRP A 80 19.65 -4.72 10.99
C TRP A 80 19.53 -4.34 12.47
N ASN A 81 20.66 -4.17 13.14
CA ASN A 81 20.69 -3.74 14.55
C ASN A 81 20.57 -2.21 14.66
N LEU A 82 19.34 -1.71 14.58
CA LEU A 82 19.01 -0.29 14.54
C LEU A 82 18.59 0.24 15.91
N ASP A 83 19.07 1.42 16.28
CA ASP A 83 18.64 2.11 17.49
C ASP A 83 17.35 2.88 17.22
N SER A 84 17.39 3.88 16.35
CA SER A 84 16.25 4.74 16.04
C SER A 84 16.03 4.92 14.54
N ILE A 85 14.76 5.12 14.16
CA ILE A 85 14.34 5.37 12.78
C ILE A 85 13.41 6.58 12.78
N ALA A 86 13.60 7.49 11.84
CA ALA A 86 12.67 8.58 11.55
C ALA A 86 12.33 8.60 10.06
N VAL A 87 11.05 8.70 9.74
CA VAL A 87 10.55 8.84 8.37
C VAL A 87 9.55 9.98 8.31
N ALA A 88 9.79 10.93 7.42
CA ALA A 88 8.91 12.06 7.15
C ALA A 88 8.53 12.10 5.68
N HIS A 89 7.26 12.36 5.37
CA HIS A 89 6.83 12.63 4.02
C HIS A 89 5.87 13.82 4.00
N ARG A 90 6.12 14.80 3.14
CA ARG A 90 5.27 15.96 2.92
C ARG A 90 4.22 15.68 1.85
N LEU A 91 2.99 16.11 2.09
CA LEU A 91 1.89 16.08 1.13
C LEU A 91 1.66 17.48 0.52
N GLY A 92 0.87 17.52 -0.56
CA GLY A 92 0.58 18.74 -1.30
C GLY A 92 1.78 19.23 -2.13
N PRO A 93 1.84 20.52 -2.47
CA PRO A 93 2.90 21.10 -3.31
C PRO A 93 4.26 21.14 -2.61
N VAL A 94 5.28 20.67 -3.33
CA VAL A 94 6.70 20.67 -2.94
C VAL A 94 7.50 21.35 -4.06
N PRO A 95 7.91 22.62 -3.87
CA PRO A 95 8.69 23.36 -4.86
C PRO A 95 10.03 22.70 -5.18
N VAL A 96 10.62 23.07 -6.31
CA VAL A 96 12.01 22.74 -6.65
C VAL A 96 12.96 23.13 -5.51
N GLY A 97 13.88 22.23 -5.18
CA GLY A 97 14.86 22.41 -4.10
C GLY A 97 14.36 21.99 -2.71
N ASP A 98 13.06 21.80 -2.52
CA ASP A 98 12.51 21.29 -1.25
C ASP A 98 12.51 19.76 -1.21
N SER A 99 12.63 19.20 0.00
CA SER A 99 12.49 17.76 0.24
C SER A 99 11.02 17.37 0.41
N SER A 100 10.60 16.34 -0.32
CA SER A 100 9.28 15.71 -0.19
C SER A 100 9.28 14.54 0.77
N VAL A 101 10.42 13.86 0.92
CA VAL A 101 10.60 12.70 1.80
C VAL A 101 11.95 12.79 2.50
N PHE A 102 11.99 12.39 3.76
CA PHE A 102 13.20 12.28 4.55
C PHE A 102 13.21 10.99 5.36
N VAL A 103 14.36 10.33 5.39
CA VAL A 103 14.62 9.15 6.21
C VAL A 103 15.89 9.40 7.00
N ALA A 104 15.87 9.09 8.30
CA ALA A 104 17.05 9.06 9.15
C ALA A 104 17.08 7.77 9.95
N VAL A 105 18.23 7.11 10.01
CA VAL A 105 18.42 5.84 10.71
C VAL A 105 19.71 5.90 11.52
N SER A 106 19.67 5.46 12.76
CA SER A 106 20.85 5.33 13.62
C SER A 106 21.14 3.89 13.99
N ALA A 107 22.44 3.57 14.04
CA ALA A 107 22.95 2.26 14.41
C ALA A 107 24.33 2.36 15.05
N VAL A 108 24.77 1.28 15.70
CA VAL A 108 26.12 1.18 16.28
C VAL A 108 27.18 1.28 15.17
N HIS A 109 26.93 0.66 14.02
CA HIS A 109 27.86 0.59 12.90
C HIS A 109 27.26 1.21 11.63
N ARG A 110 28.12 1.83 10.83
CA ARG A 110 27.72 2.54 9.60
C ARG A 110 27.06 1.66 8.54
N SER A 111 27.45 0.38 8.45
CA SER A 111 26.87 -0.57 7.48
C SER A 111 25.37 -0.68 7.67
N ASP A 112 24.96 -0.96 8.91
CA ASP A 112 23.57 -1.17 9.28
C ASP A 112 22.74 0.10 9.04
N ALA A 113 23.28 1.27 9.39
CA ALA A 113 22.61 2.54 9.16
C ALA A 113 22.41 2.82 7.65
N LEU A 114 23.45 2.65 6.84
CA LEU A 114 23.39 2.92 5.39
C LEU A 114 22.46 1.94 4.66
N ASP A 115 22.60 0.65 4.95
CA ASP A 115 21.82 -0.41 4.30
C ASP A 115 20.34 -0.31 4.68
N ALA A 116 20.03 -0.07 5.96
CA ALA A 116 18.66 0.13 6.40
C ALA A 116 18.04 1.42 5.84
N CYS A 117 18.80 2.52 5.78
CA CYS A 117 18.31 3.78 5.19
C CYS A 117 17.93 3.58 3.72
N LYS A 118 18.77 2.88 2.94
CA LYS A 118 18.48 2.52 1.55
C LYS A 118 17.25 1.61 1.45
N TYR A 119 17.19 0.57 2.27
CA TYR A 119 16.05 -0.36 2.29
C TYR A 119 14.72 0.36 2.56
N ILE A 120 14.68 1.26 3.55
CA ILE A 120 13.46 1.98 3.92
C ILE A 120 12.96 2.85 2.76
N ILE A 121 13.84 3.60 2.10
CA ILE A 121 13.41 4.45 0.98
C ILE A 121 12.96 3.61 -0.22
N ASP A 122 13.66 2.52 -0.54
CA ASP A 122 13.30 1.62 -1.64
C ASP A 122 11.91 1.00 -1.39
N GLU A 123 11.65 0.49 -0.19
CA GLU A 123 10.36 -0.09 0.17
C GLU A 123 9.23 0.94 0.32
N LEU A 124 9.55 2.15 0.80
CA LEU A 124 8.60 3.25 0.87
C LEU A 124 8.06 3.53 -0.52
N LYS A 125 8.98 3.77 -1.46
CA LYS A 125 8.62 4.09 -2.82
C LYS A 125 7.93 2.94 -3.54
N ALA A 126 8.34 1.70 -3.31
CA ALA A 126 7.72 0.55 -3.95
C ALA A 126 6.30 0.23 -3.42
N SER A 127 6.00 0.46 -2.14
CA SER A 127 4.81 -0.15 -1.51
C SER A 127 3.86 0.79 -0.77
N VAL A 128 4.28 2.03 -0.49
CA VAL A 128 3.47 2.99 0.27
C VAL A 128 2.54 3.74 -0.70
N PRO A 129 1.24 3.85 -0.39
CA PRO A 129 0.24 4.52 -1.25
C PRO A 129 0.38 6.05 -1.19
N ILE A 130 1.46 6.56 -1.78
CA ILE A 130 1.73 7.99 -1.97
C ILE A 130 1.93 8.20 -3.47
N TRP A 131 1.12 9.06 -4.07
CA TRP A 131 1.14 9.35 -5.49
C TRP A 131 1.77 10.72 -5.72
N LYS A 132 2.57 10.82 -6.77
CA LYS A 132 3.21 12.07 -7.18
C LYS A 132 2.65 12.58 -8.51
N LYS A 133 2.47 13.88 -8.59
CA LYS A 133 2.11 14.60 -9.81
C LYS A 133 3.20 15.60 -10.12
N GLU A 134 3.69 15.58 -11.35
CA GLU A 134 4.65 16.55 -11.84
C GLU A 134 3.90 17.75 -12.42
N VAL A 135 4.22 18.95 -11.94
CA VAL A 135 3.66 20.21 -12.42
C VAL A 135 4.73 20.95 -13.19
N TYR A 136 4.46 21.22 -14.47
CA TYR A 136 5.31 21.97 -15.39
C TYR A 136 4.67 23.33 -15.67
N GLU A 137 5.40 24.25 -16.29
CA GLU A 137 4.88 25.59 -16.66
C GLU A 137 3.63 25.53 -17.56
N ASN A 138 3.49 24.46 -18.35
CA ASN A 138 2.46 24.33 -19.39
C ASN A 138 1.50 23.14 -19.18
N GLY A 139 1.52 22.50 -18.01
CA GLY A 139 0.62 21.38 -17.72
C GLY A 139 1.05 20.53 -16.54
N GLU A 140 0.31 19.45 -16.29
CA GLU A 140 0.51 18.57 -15.14
C GLU A 140 0.28 17.10 -15.51
N VAL A 141 1.08 16.19 -14.95
CA VAL A 141 1.03 14.75 -15.25
C VAL A 141 1.17 13.94 -13.97
N TRP A 142 0.21 13.04 -13.72
CA TRP A 142 0.32 12.04 -12.67
C TRP A 142 1.34 10.97 -13.07
N LYS A 143 2.20 10.59 -12.13
CA LYS A 143 3.18 9.51 -12.36
C LYS A 143 2.72 8.23 -11.69
N GLU A 144 2.80 7.14 -12.44
CA GLU A 144 2.67 5.81 -11.91
C GLU A 144 3.90 5.45 -11.06
N ASN A 145 3.71 4.48 -10.18
CA ASN A 145 4.78 3.96 -9.34
C ASN A 145 5.60 2.92 -10.11
N CYS A 146 6.63 3.38 -10.83
CA CYS A 146 7.52 2.48 -11.59
C CYS A 146 8.22 1.45 -10.69
N GLU A 147 8.59 1.85 -9.46
CA GLU A 147 9.31 0.98 -8.51
C GLU A 147 8.42 -0.19 -8.03
N PHE A 148 7.10 0.00 -7.95
CA PHE A 148 6.15 -1.09 -7.74
C PHE A 148 6.13 -2.10 -8.90
N LEU A 149 6.15 -1.60 -10.15
CA LEU A 149 6.09 -2.42 -11.35
C LEU A 149 7.37 -3.26 -11.54
N GLU A 150 8.53 -2.66 -11.29
CA GLU A 150 9.83 -3.34 -11.38
C GLU A 150 9.92 -4.54 -10.44
N ARG A 151 9.30 -4.47 -9.26
CA ARG A 151 9.30 -5.56 -8.29
C ARG A 151 8.38 -6.72 -8.68
N MET A 152 7.29 -6.45 -9.39
CA MET A 152 6.30 -7.48 -9.76
C MET A 152 6.70 -8.29 -10.99
N GLY A 153 7.71 -7.83 -11.75
CA GLY A 153 8.07 -8.41 -13.04
C GLY A 153 6.93 -8.30 -14.08
N PRO A 154 7.17 -8.61 -15.36
CA PRO A 154 6.06 -8.74 -16.30
C PRO A 154 5.15 -9.88 -15.79
N SER A 155 3.87 -9.57 -15.58
CA SER A 155 2.87 -10.62 -15.31
C SER A 155 2.99 -11.68 -16.40
N PRO A 156 3.00 -12.99 -16.08
CA PRO A 156 2.89 -14.00 -17.14
C PRO A 156 1.62 -13.67 -17.93
N SER A 157 1.80 -13.42 -19.23
CA SER A 157 0.69 -13.20 -20.14
C SER A 157 -0.30 -14.37 -20.01
N PRO A 158 -1.62 -14.14 -20.14
CA PRO A 158 -2.54 -15.26 -20.21
C PRO A 158 -2.17 -16.07 -21.45
N SER A 159 -1.60 -17.25 -21.22
CA SER A 159 -1.30 -18.19 -22.29
C SER A 159 -2.61 -18.61 -22.96
N PRO A 160 -2.65 -18.77 -24.29
CA PRO A 160 -3.86 -19.23 -24.96
C PRO A 160 -4.15 -20.64 -24.47
N SER A 161 -5.30 -20.81 -23.81
CA SER A 161 -5.76 -22.10 -23.30
C SER A 161 -5.90 -23.10 -24.46
N LYS A 162 -4.89 -23.95 -24.65
CA LYS A 162 -5.00 -25.15 -25.48
C LYS A 162 -5.66 -26.23 -24.63
N GLY A 163 -6.79 -26.72 -25.15
CA GLY A 163 -7.74 -27.55 -24.43
C GLY A 163 -7.18 -28.84 -23.86
N CYS A 164 -7.80 -29.30 -22.78
CA CYS A 164 -7.81 -30.69 -22.38
C CYS A 164 -9.27 -31.15 -22.34
N CYS A 165 -9.63 -31.88 -23.37
CA CYS A 165 -10.95 -32.43 -23.62
C CYS A 165 -11.29 -33.47 -22.54
N ARG A 166 -12.44 -33.36 -21.88
CA ARG A 166 -13.20 -34.54 -21.44
C ARG A 166 -14.70 -34.27 -21.37
N SER A 167 -15.38 -34.91 -22.32
CA SER A 167 -16.76 -35.44 -22.31
C SER A 167 -17.92 -34.47 -22.01
N LYS A 168 -18.47 -33.94 -23.11
CA LYS A 168 -19.83 -33.38 -23.20
C LYS A 168 -20.85 -34.52 -22.99
N VAL A 169 -21.55 -34.54 -21.87
CA VAL A 169 -22.76 -35.37 -21.71
C VAL A 169 -23.82 -34.77 -22.65
N ARG A 170 -24.26 -35.56 -23.64
CA ARG A 170 -25.38 -35.22 -24.53
C ARG A 170 -26.66 -35.68 -23.84
N VAL A 171 -27.60 -34.77 -23.64
CA VAL A 171 -29.00 -35.13 -23.34
C VAL A 171 -29.66 -35.43 -24.67
N ALA A 172 -30.22 -36.63 -24.81
CA ALA A 172 -30.93 -37.06 -26.01
C ALA A 172 -32.37 -36.55 -25.97
N GLU A 173 -32.78 -35.86 -27.03
CA GLU A 173 -34.17 -35.57 -27.37
C GLU A 173 -34.88 -36.90 -27.69
N ILE A 174 -36.07 -37.09 -27.13
CA ILE A 174 -36.95 -38.22 -27.42
C ILE A 174 -38.23 -37.63 -28.00
N ASP A 175 -38.50 -37.90 -29.27
CA ASP A 175 -39.71 -37.47 -29.99
C ASP A 175 -40.80 -38.55 -29.96
N GLY A 176 -42.00 -38.10 -29.54
CA GLY A 176 -43.33 -38.51 -30.04
C GLY A 176 -44.09 -39.63 -29.32
N PRO A 177 -45.42 -39.79 -29.53
CA PRO A 177 -46.43 -38.86 -30.11
C PRO A 177 -47.78 -38.75 -29.33
N ASP A 178 -48.57 -37.74 -29.73
CA ASP A 178 -50.03 -37.51 -29.71
C ASP A 178 -50.98 -38.17 -28.69
N HIS A 179 -51.80 -37.31 -28.04
CA HIS A 179 -53.28 -37.33 -27.90
C HIS A 179 -53.68 -36.62 -26.58
N MET A 180 -54.29 -35.43 -26.65
CA MET A 180 -55.74 -35.12 -26.67
C MET A 180 -56.41 -35.11 -25.27
N GLU A 181 -57.16 -34.04 -25.02
CA GLU A 181 -58.18 -33.79 -23.97
C GLU A 181 -57.76 -33.24 -22.58
N SER A 182 -58.11 -31.96 -22.37
CA SER A 182 -58.59 -31.35 -21.10
C SER A 182 -59.95 -31.98 -20.70
N PRO A 183 -60.51 -31.88 -19.46
CA PRO A 183 -60.65 -30.62 -18.67
C PRO A 183 -60.69 -30.70 -17.11
N GLU A 184 -60.53 -29.52 -16.50
CA GLU A 184 -61.19 -28.91 -15.32
C GLU A 184 -61.38 -29.58 -13.92
N ALA A 185 -61.35 -28.68 -12.91
CA ALA A 185 -61.95 -28.73 -11.55
C ALA A 185 -61.23 -29.60 -10.49
N GLU A 186 -61.17 -29.32 -9.18
CA GLU A 186 -61.80 -28.36 -8.27
C GLU A 186 -61.09 -28.42 -6.88
N THR A 187 -60.92 -27.27 -6.22
CA THR A 187 -61.13 -26.92 -4.79
C THR A 187 -60.71 -27.77 -3.55
N LEU A 188 -60.26 -27.02 -2.51
CA LEU A 188 -60.36 -27.23 -1.03
C LEU A 188 -59.53 -28.40 -0.41
N ASP A 189 -59.02 -28.41 0.84
CA ASP A 189 -59.28 -27.70 2.09
C ASP A 189 -58.08 -27.86 3.08
N LYS A 190 -57.96 -26.91 4.01
CA LYS A 190 -57.41 -26.96 5.39
C LYS A 190 -56.21 -27.85 5.77
N GLY A 191 -55.20 -27.17 6.32
CA GLY A 191 -55.15 -26.99 7.79
C GLY A 191 -54.01 -27.65 8.57
N GLN A 192 -53.48 -26.87 9.53
CA GLN A 192 -52.82 -27.30 10.79
C GLN A 192 -51.37 -27.85 10.66
N ASN A 193 -50.40 -27.57 11.54
CA ASN A 193 -50.29 -26.78 12.77
C ASN A 193 -48.79 -26.75 13.19
N GLY A 194 -48.42 -25.84 14.11
CA GLY A 194 -47.21 -25.94 14.97
C GLY A 194 -46.08 -24.97 14.58
N LYS A 195 -45.94 -23.78 15.19
CA LYS A 195 -45.32 -23.49 16.52
C LYS A 195 -43.92 -24.12 16.65
N SER A 196 -42.83 -23.44 17.00
CA SER A 196 -42.62 -22.32 17.94
C SER A 196 -41.27 -21.61 17.68
N VAL A 197 -41.19 -20.27 17.76
CA VAL A 197 -40.56 -19.46 18.86
C VAL A 197 -39.04 -19.67 19.00
N VAL A 198 -38.15 -18.83 18.45
CA VAL A 198 -37.60 -17.51 18.90
C VAL A 198 -37.23 -17.36 20.39
N ASP A 199 -35.94 -17.13 20.66
CA ASP A 199 -35.39 -16.31 21.76
C ASP A 199 -33.91 -16.06 21.37
N VAL A 200 -33.48 -14.93 20.80
CA VAL A 200 -33.41 -13.54 21.26
C VAL A 200 -32.57 -13.35 22.53
N ALA A 201 -31.34 -12.90 22.26
CA ALA A 201 -30.39 -12.23 23.12
C ALA A 201 -30.99 -11.12 24.00
N ARG A 202 -30.39 -10.95 25.19
CA ARG A 202 -30.28 -9.68 25.94
C ARG A 202 -29.31 -9.89 27.11
N LYS A 203 -28.10 -9.32 27.03
CA LYS A 203 -27.64 -8.15 27.80
C LYS A 203 -26.15 -7.92 27.57
#